data_AF-A0A7K3B6V4-F1
#
_entry.id   AF-A0A7K3B6V4-F1
#
_cell.length_a   1.000
_cell.length_b   1.000
_cell.length_c   1.000
_cell.angle_alpha   90.00
_cell.angle_beta   90.00
_cell.angle_gamma   90.00
#
_symmetry.space_group_name_H-M   'P 1'
#
loop_
_entity.id
_entity.type
_entity.pdbx_description
1 polymer ?
#
loop_
_entity_poly.entity_id
_entity_poly.type
_entity_poly.pdbx_seq_one_letter_code
_entity_poly.pdbx_strand_id
1 'polypeptide(L)'
;MTSHPDLRPASRDVSALLERIGDEHLDAPTPCPDYTVAHLIGHIAGLCAGFRDAARKDFGPATDTDPGASVPELPGAWRELLPVLLTEVAEAWNGPGAWEGETRVGGISLPADAAGRFALNELLVHGWDLARATGLEHRPDESATEVALALLTAARAASGDGSGPFGRPVPVPDSAPALDRLVGLTGRDPGWTPPR
;
A
#
# COMPACT_ATOMS: atom_id res chain seq x y z
N MET A 1 -24.05 9.01 -5.32
CA MET A 1 -23.05 7.97 -5.66
C MET A 1 -21.70 8.54 -5.30
N THR A 2 -21.08 8.04 -4.23
CA THR A 2 -19.67 8.33 -3.94
C THR A 2 -18.85 7.69 -5.05
N SER A 3 -18.05 8.49 -5.76
CA SER A 3 -17.13 7.93 -6.76
C SER A 3 -16.09 7.08 -6.04
N HIS A 4 -15.86 5.86 -6.51
CA HIS A 4 -14.73 5.05 -6.04
C HIS A 4 -13.40 5.69 -6.51
N PRO A 5 -12.32 5.57 -5.72
CA PRO A 5 -11.02 6.10 -6.12
C PRO A 5 -10.44 5.32 -7.31
N ASP A 6 -9.69 6.02 -8.16
CA ASP A 6 -8.91 5.41 -9.24
C ASP A 6 -7.50 5.05 -8.72
N LEU A 7 -7.09 3.80 -8.86
CA LEU A 7 -5.79 3.31 -8.40
C LEU A 7 -4.67 3.57 -9.42
N ARG A 8 -4.99 3.88 -10.69
CA ARG A 8 -4.01 4.05 -11.77
C ARG A 8 -2.97 5.15 -11.50
N PRO A 9 -3.30 6.32 -10.91
CA PRO A 9 -2.28 7.30 -10.54
C PRO A 9 -1.28 6.74 -9.52
N ALA A 10 -1.75 6.20 -8.40
CA ALA A 10 -0.89 5.65 -7.35
C ALA A 10 -0.03 4.48 -7.87
N SER A 11 -0.59 3.58 -8.68
CA SER A 11 0.17 2.50 -9.31
C SER A 11 1.28 3.02 -10.23
N ARG A 12 1.03 4.08 -10.99
CA ARG A 12 2.05 4.71 -11.86
C ARG A 12 3.15 5.38 -11.06
N ASP A 13 2.81 6.04 -9.95
CA ASP A 13 3.80 6.67 -9.07
C ASP A 13 4.73 5.62 -8.45
N VAL A 14 4.19 4.48 -8.01
CA VAL A 14 5.00 3.36 -7.50
C VAL A 14 5.88 2.77 -8.61
N SER A 15 5.35 2.55 -9.82
CA SER A 15 6.16 2.10 -10.96
C SER A 15 7.32 3.05 -11.27
N ALA A 16 7.08 4.37 -11.27
CA ALA A 16 8.10 5.36 -11.54
C ALA A 16 9.21 5.40 -10.47
N LEU A 17 8.87 5.09 -9.21
CA LEU A 17 9.88 4.89 -8.17
C LEU A 17 10.72 3.65 -8.45
N LEU A 18 10.08 2.51 -8.73
CA LEU A 18 10.74 1.23 -8.99
C LEU A 18 11.73 1.29 -10.17
N GLU A 19 11.40 2.04 -11.23
CA GLU A 19 12.29 2.27 -12.37
C GLU A 19 13.63 2.93 -11.99
N ARG A 20 13.66 3.69 -10.88
CA ARG A 20 14.83 4.42 -10.41
C ARG A 20 15.60 3.69 -9.31
N ILE A 21 15.11 2.54 -8.85
CA ILE A 21 15.75 1.75 -7.79
C ILE A 21 16.80 0.82 -8.41
N GLY A 22 18.07 1.20 -8.20
CA GLY A 22 19.23 0.34 -8.48
C GLY A 22 19.47 -0.73 -7.41
N ASP A 23 20.33 -1.70 -7.73
CA ASP A 23 20.66 -2.82 -6.83
C ASP A 23 21.32 -2.35 -5.53
N GLU A 24 22.03 -1.21 -5.57
CA GLU A 24 22.65 -0.56 -4.41
C GLU A 24 21.66 -0.15 -3.31
N HIS A 25 20.36 -0.07 -3.63
CA HIS A 25 19.33 0.27 -2.67
C HIS A 25 18.70 -0.95 -1.99
N LEU A 26 18.85 -2.15 -2.55
CA LEU A 26 18.03 -3.31 -2.19
C LEU A 26 18.17 -3.72 -0.71
N ASP A 27 19.36 -3.58 -0.14
CA ASP A 27 19.65 -3.89 1.26
C ASP A 27 19.36 -2.72 2.22
N ALA A 28 18.95 -1.55 1.70
CA ALA A 28 18.68 -0.38 2.52
C ALA A 28 17.46 -0.63 3.44
N PRO A 29 17.49 -0.13 4.69
CA PRO A 29 16.34 -0.22 5.59
C PRO A 29 15.21 0.68 5.10
N THR A 30 13.98 0.34 5.46
CA THR A 30 12.80 1.15 5.16
C THR A 30 12.16 1.70 6.45
N PRO A 31 11.23 2.66 6.35
CA PRO A 31 10.40 3.06 7.48
C PRO A 31 9.51 1.94 8.04
N CYS A 32 9.30 0.86 7.28
CA CYS A 32 8.71 -0.39 7.76
C CYS A 32 9.85 -1.26 8.32
N PRO A 33 10.01 -1.37 9.66
CA PRO A 33 11.23 -1.88 10.28
C PRO A 33 11.55 -3.34 9.94
N ASP A 34 10.55 -4.13 9.54
CA ASP A 34 10.72 -5.53 9.18
C ASP A 34 11.27 -5.71 7.74
N TYR A 35 11.23 -4.67 6.92
CA TYR A 35 11.56 -4.74 5.50
C TYR A 35 12.80 -3.92 5.11
N THR A 36 13.68 -4.55 4.35
CA THR A 36 14.60 -3.86 3.44
C THR A 36 13.83 -3.42 2.19
N VAL A 37 14.45 -2.60 1.33
CA VAL A 37 13.86 -2.24 0.03
C VAL A 37 13.52 -3.49 -0.79
N ALA A 38 14.38 -4.51 -0.80
CA ALA A 38 14.09 -5.78 -1.48
C ALA A 38 12.83 -6.48 -0.94
N HIS A 39 12.69 -6.58 0.38
CA HIS A 39 11.50 -7.16 1.01
C HIS A 39 10.25 -6.34 0.71
N LEU A 40 10.35 -5.01 0.71
CA LEU A 40 9.24 -4.12 0.40
C LEU A 40 8.77 -4.25 -1.07
N ILE A 41 9.70 -4.43 -2.02
CA ILE A 41 9.34 -4.72 -3.42
C ILE A 41 8.64 -6.08 -3.53
N GLY A 42 9.13 -7.11 -2.83
CA GLY A 42 8.47 -8.41 -2.73
C GLY A 42 7.07 -8.31 -2.15
N HIS A 43 6.89 -7.52 -1.09
CA HIS A 43 5.60 -7.23 -0.46
C HIS A 43 4.63 -6.60 -1.46
N ILE A 44 5.06 -5.55 -2.16
CA ILE A 44 4.24 -4.88 -3.19
C ILE A 44 3.82 -5.86 -4.28
N ALA A 45 4.70 -6.78 -4.70
CA ALA A 45 4.35 -7.78 -5.70
C ALA A 45 3.23 -8.73 -5.22
N GLY A 46 3.36 -9.26 -4.00
CA GLY A 46 2.33 -10.12 -3.39
C GLY A 46 1.01 -9.38 -3.18
N LEU A 47 1.10 -8.12 -2.76
CA LEU A 47 -0.03 -7.24 -2.56
C LEU A 47 -0.81 -6.97 -3.84
N CYS A 48 -0.12 -6.64 -4.93
CA CYS A 48 -0.74 -6.44 -6.23
C CYS A 48 -1.50 -7.69 -6.68
N ALA A 49 -0.93 -8.88 -6.49
CA ALA A 49 -1.61 -10.13 -6.81
C ALA A 49 -2.88 -10.34 -5.95
N GLY A 50 -2.76 -10.20 -4.62
CA GLY A 50 -3.89 -10.40 -3.70
C GLY A 50 -5.03 -9.42 -3.95
N PHE A 51 -4.75 -8.13 -4.13
CA PHE A 51 -5.80 -7.13 -4.39
C PHE A 51 -6.37 -7.19 -5.80
N ARG A 52 -5.60 -7.62 -6.81
CA ARG A 52 -6.12 -7.87 -8.15
C ARG A 52 -7.16 -8.99 -8.13
N ASP A 53 -6.85 -10.09 -7.44
CA ASP A 53 -7.73 -11.24 -7.37
C ASP A 53 -8.95 -10.95 -6.46
N ALA A 54 -8.76 -10.15 -5.40
CA ALA A 54 -9.85 -9.60 -4.59
C ALA A 54 -10.80 -8.68 -5.37
N ALA A 55 -10.30 -7.89 -6.32
CA ALA A 55 -11.15 -7.09 -7.20
C ALA A 55 -11.99 -7.99 -8.12
N ARG A 56 -11.39 -9.07 -8.62
CA ARG A 56 -12.03 -10.05 -9.53
C ARG A 56 -12.94 -11.07 -8.82
N LYS A 57 -12.90 -11.12 -7.48
CA LYS A 57 -13.54 -12.17 -6.65
C LYS A 57 -13.02 -13.58 -6.98
N ASP A 58 -11.76 -13.66 -7.40
CA ASP A 58 -11.07 -14.90 -7.71
C ASP A 58 -10.35 -15.39 -6.45
N PHE A 59 -11.06 -16.11 -5.59
CA PHE A 59 -10.54 -16.50 -4.28
C PHE A 59 -9.60 -17.70 -4.37
N GLY A 60 -8.43 -17.57 -3.75
CA GLY A 60 -7.43 -18.62 -3.69
C GLY A 60 -6.20 -18.20 -2.89
N PRO A 61 -5.03 -18.84 -3.11
CA PRO A 61 -3.82 -18.59 -2.34
C PRO A 61 -3.43 -17.11 -2.25
N ALA A 62 -3.57 -16.33 -3.34
CA ALA A 62 -3.24 -14.91 -3.35
C ALA A 62 -4.15 -14.07 -2.44
N THR A 63 -5.43 -14.43 -2.31
CA THR A 63 -6.39 -13.74 -1.42
C THR A 63 -6.40 -14.28 -0.01
N ASP A 64 -5.93 -15.51 0.20
CA ASP A 64 -5.95 -16.22 1.48
C ASP A 64 -4.63 -16.09 2.27
N THR A 65 -3.54 -15.71 1.61
CA THR A 65 -2.22 -15.55 2.25
C THR A 65 -2.16 -14.24 3.03
N ASP A 66 -1.91 -14.33 4.34
CA ASP A 66 -1.59 -13.18 5.18
C ASP A 66 -0.24 -12.57 4.76
N PRO A 67 -0.19 -11.30 4.32
CA PRO A 67 1.06 -10.67 3.89
C PRO A 67 2.08 -10.51 5.02
N GLY A 68 1.67 -10.58 6.30
CA GLY A 68 2.57 -10.55 7.46
C GLY A 68 3.08 -11.92 7.91
N ALA A 69 2.65 -13.03 7.29
CA ALA A 69 3.01 -14.38 7.73
C ALA A 69 4.49 -14.74 7.52
N SER A 70 5.16 -14.08 6.58
CA SER A 70 6.57 -14.29 6.27
C SER A 70 7.16 -13.04 5.62
N VAL A 71 8.47 -12.83 5.80
CA VAL A 71 9.19 -11.78 5.09
C VAL A 71 9.19 -12.09 3.58
N PRO A 72 8.70 -11.19 2.71
CA PRO A 72 8.61 -11.44 1.28
C PRO A 72 9.98 -11.50 0.60
N GLU A 73 10.14 -12.45 -0.33
CA GLU A 73 11.32 -12.52 -1.18
C GLU A 73 11.18 -11.60 -2.40
N LEU A 74 12.31 -11.03 -2.85
CA LEU A 74 12.36 -10.24 -4.08
C LEU A 74 12.23 -11.16 -5.31
N PRO A 75 11.22 -10.96 -6.19
CA PRO A 75 11.13 -11.74 -7.42
C PRO A 75 12.35 -11.52 -8.32
N GLY A 76 12.91 -12.60 -8.89
CA GLY A 76 14.13 -12.50 -9.70
C GLY A 76 14.04 -11.57 -10.92
N ALA A 77 12.83 -11.42 -11.49
CA ALA A 77 12.53 -10.51 -12.61
C ALA A 77 11.62 -9.36 -12.17
N TRP A 78 11.85 -8.81 -10.96
CA TRP A 78 10.96 -7.81 -10.37
C TRP A 78 10.83 -6.55 -11.23
N ARG A 79 11.88 -6.15 -11.96
CA ARG A 79 11.86 -4.94 -12.80
C ARG A 79 10.88 -5.07 -13.96
N GLU A 80 10.75 -6.26 -14.52
CA GLU A 80 9.79 -6.56 -15.58
C GLU A 80 8.40 -6.88 -15.00
N LEU A 81 8.34 -7.56 -13.86
CA LEU A 81 7.10 -8.07 -13.26
C LEU A 81 6.27 -6.97 -12.58
N LEU A 82 6.89 -6.10 -11.78
CA LEU A 82 6.17 -5.14 -10.94
C LEU A 82 5.34 -4.12 -11.75
N PRO A 83 5.85 -3.52 -12.84
CA PRO A 83 5.04 -2.61 -13.65
C PRO A 83 3.78 -3.27 -14.22
N VAL A 84 3.86 -4.55 -14.57
CA VAL A 84 2.72 -5.36 -15.04
C VAL A 84 1.74 -5.55 -13.90
N LEU A 85 2.20 -6.02 -12.73
CA LEU A 85 1.34 -6.25 -11.56
C LEU A 85 0.63 -4.96 -11.08
N LEU A 86 1.34 -3.84 -11.08
CA LEU A 86 0.80 -2.52 -10.69
C LEU A 86 -0.28 -2.03 -11.66
N THR A 87 -0.12 -2.32 -12.95
CA THR A 87 -1.13 -2.04 -13.98
C THR A 87 -2.33 -2.98 -13.83
N GLU A 88 -2.10 -4.27 -13.62
CA GLU A 88 -3.16 -5.28 -13.47
C GLU A 88 -4.06 -5.02 -12.26
N VAL A 89 -3.49 -4.66 -11.10
CA VAL A 89 -4.28 -4.33 -9.90
C VAL A 89 -5.12 -3.07 -10.13
N ALA A 90 -4.56 -2.05 -10.78
CA ALA A 90 -5.29 -0.81 -11.05
C ALA A 90 -6.45 -1.04 -12.03
N GLU A 91 -6.22 -1.80 -13.11
CA GLU A 91 -7.26 -2.14 -14.08
C GLU A 91 -8.33 -3.07 -13.47
N ALA A 92 -7.94 -4.00 -12.59
CA ALA A 92 -8.90 -4.87 -11.91
C ALA A 92 -9.89 -4.06 -11.04
N TRP A 93 -9.41 -3.04 -10.33
CA TRP A 93 -10.28 -2.14 -9.54
C TRP A 93 -11.06 -1.14 -10.41
N ASN A 94 -10.67 -0.91 -11.67
CA ASN A 94 -11.47 -0.16 -12.63
C ASN A 94 -12.52 -1.04 -13.36
N GLY A 95 -12.51 -2.35 -13.09
CA GLY A 95 -13.42 -3.32 -13.70
C GLY A 95 -14.86 -3.27 -13.15
N PRO A 96 -15.85 -3.76 -13.93
CA PRO A 96 -17.23 -3.82 -13.49
C PRO A 96 -17.39 -4.76 -12.28
N GLY A 97 -18.17 -4.33 -11.28
CA GLY A 97 -18.44 -5.12 -10.07
C GLY A 97 -17.28 -5.22 -9.07
N ALA A 98 -16.11 -4.64 -9.36
CA ALA A 98 -14.93 -4.74 -8.48
C ALA A 98 -15.21 -4.25 -7.05
N TRP A 99 -15.98 -3.17 -6.94
CA TRP A 99 -16.36 -2.48 -5.69
C TRP A 99 -17.64 -3.02 -5.05
N GLU A 100 -18.28 -4.02 -5.66
CA GLU A 100 -19.59 -4.52 -5.22
C GLU A 100 -19.45 -5.76 -4.33
N GLY A 101 -20.34 -5.84 -3.33
CA GLY A 101 -20.47 -7.00 -2.46
C GLY A 101 -19.28 -7.25 -1.54
N GLU A 102 -19.13 -8.51 -1.15
CA GLU A 102 -18.04 -8.97 -0.29
C GLU A 102 -16.84 -9.45 -1.14
N THR A 103 -15.66 -9.34 -0.57
CA THR A 103 -14.43 -9.91 -1.12
C THR A 103 -13.56 -10.51 -0.01
N ARG A 104 -12.37 -10.96 -0.36
CA ARG A 104 -11.36 -11.48 0.55
C ARG A 104 -9.96 -11.02 0.17
N VAL A 105 -9.17 -10.63 1.15
CA VAL A 105 -7.73 -10.37 1.02
C VAL A 105 -7.05 -10.69 2.35
N GLY A 106 -5.83 -11.24 2.33
CA GLY A 106 -5.14 -11.64 3.55
C GLY A 106 -5.87 -12.71 4.39
N GLY A 107 -6.72 -13.53 3.76
CA GLY A 107 -7.60 -14.48 4.46
C GLY A 107 -8.81 -13.84 5.16
N ILE A 108 -8.97 -12.52 5.07
CA ILE A 108 -10.04 -11.76 5.75
C ILE A 108 -11.13 -11.42 4.74
N SER A 109 -12.38 -11.80 5.04
CA SER A 109 -13.54 -11.36 4.26
C SER A 109 -14.03 -9.99 4.71
N LEU A 110 -14.29 -9.11 3.76
CA LEU A 110 -14.66 -7.71 3.98
C LEU A 110 -15.42 -7.13 2.77
N PRO A 111 -16.16 -6.02 2.95
CA PRO A 111 -16.78 -5.30 1.85
C PRO A 111 -15.74 -4.89 0.80
N ALA A 112 -16.08 -5.07 -0.47
CA ALA A 112 -15.20 -4.74 -1.59
C ALA A 112 -14.80 -3.25 -1.61
N ASP A 113 -15.69 -2.35 -1.20
CA ASP A 113 -15.35 -0.92 -1.07
C ASP A 113 -14.22 -0.68 -0.05
N ALA A 114 -14.24 -1.38 1.09
CA ALA A 114 -13.17 -1.27 2.06
C ALA A 114 -11.86 -1.84 1.49
N ALA A 115 -11.91 -3.01 0.85
CA ALA A 115 -10.72 -3.63 0.25
C ALA A 115 -10.07 -2.75 -0.82
N GLY A 116 -10.85 -2.09 -1.69
CA GLY A 116 -10.29 -1.20 -2.72
C GLY A 116 -9.65 0.07 -2.16
N ARG A 117 -10.22 0.62 -1.08
CA ARG A 117 -9.61 1.74 -0.35
C ARG A 117 -8.34 1.32 0.39
N PHE A 118 -8.30 0.10 0.93
CA PHE A 118 -7.09 -0.47 1.51
C PHE A 118 -6.01 -0.69 0.45
N ALA A 119 -6.35 -1.19 -0.74
CA ALA A 119 -5.40 -1.30 -1.84
C ALA A 119 -4.76 0.05 -2.21
N LEU A 120 -5.56 1.12 -2.26
CA LEU A 120 -5.06 2.48 -2.48
C LEU A 120 -4.12 2.92 -1.35
N ASN A 121 -4.51 2.71 -0.09
CA ASN A 121 -3.68 3.01 1.07
C ASN A 121 -2.31 2.34 0.96
N GLU A 122 -2.27 1.06 0.62
CA GLU A 122 -1.04 0.29 0.52
C GLU A 122 -0.11 0.83 -0.57
N LEU A 123 -0.64 1.21 -1.74
CA LEU A 123 0.15 1.85 -2.81
C LEU A 123 0.76 3.17 -2.36
N LEU A 124 0.00 4.01 -1.66
CA LEU A 124 0.44 5.33 -1.20
C LEU A 124 1.51 5.21 -0.10
N VAL A 125 1.25 4.38 0.91
CA VAL A 125 2.14 4.22 2.06
C VAL A 125 3.45 3.54 1.65
N HIS A 126 3.39 2.51 0.81
CA HIS A 126 4.60 1.82 0.36
C HIS A 126 5.35 2.57 -0.73
N GLY A 127 4.67 3.37 -1.55
CA GLY A 127 5.32 4.37 -2.41
C GLY A 127 6.14 5.37 -1.59
N TRP A 128 5.58 5.87 -0.48
CA TRP A 128 6.31 6.72 0.45
C TRP A 128 7.48 6.00 1.13
N ASP A 129 7.32 4.75 1.55
CA ASP A 129 8.39 3.94 2.15
C ASP A 129 9.58 3.78 1.20
N LEU A 130 9.33 3.41 -0.06
CA LEU A 130 10.36 3.29 -1.09
C LEU A 130 11.08 4.61 -1.30
N ALA A 131 10.32 5.68 -1.50
CA ALA A 131 10.88 7.00 -1.76
C ALA A 131 11.78 7.48 -0.62
N ARG A 132 11.36 7.27 0.63
CA ARG A 132 12.16 7.59 1.81
C ARG A 132 13.44 6.76 1.88
N ALA A 133 13.33 5.44 1.69
CA ALA A 133 14.46 4.53 1.80
C ALA A 133 15.54 4.81 0.74
N THR A 134 15.14 5.27 -0.45
CA THR A 134 16.06 5.49 -1.58
C THR A 134 16.34 6.96 -1.89
N GLY A 135 15.88 7.88 -1.03
CA GLY A 135 16.07 9.32 -1.21
C GLY A 135 15.40 9.90 -2.47
N LEU A 136 14.38 9.23 -2.99
CA LEU A 136 13.61 9.69 -4.14
C LEU A 136 12.48 10.62 -3.70
N GLU A 137 12.03 11.46 -4.63
CA GLU A 137 10.85 12.29 -4.43
C GLU A 137 9.58 11.50 -4.73
N HIS A 138 8.57 11.63 -3.86
CA HIS A 138 7.24 11.07 -4.05
C HIS A 138 6.19 12.08 -3.61
N ARG A 139 5.27 12.39 -4.53
CA ARG A 139 4.17 13.35 -4.34
C ARG A 139 2.89 12.73 -4.90
N PRO A 140 2.24 11.84 -4.15
CA PRO A 140 1.00 11.23 -4.61
C PRO A 140 -0.11 12.27 -4.70
N ASP A 141 -1.16 11.94 -5.45
CA ASP A 141 -2.35 12.77 -5.56
C ASP A 141 -2.97 13.05 -4.17
N GLU A 142 -3.30 14.31 -3.92
CA GLU A 142 -3.84 14.76 -2.63
C GLU A 142 -5.22 14.16 -2.35
N SER A 143 -6.08 14.04 -3.38
CA SER A 143 -7.41 13.47 -3.20
C SER A 143 -7.37 11.98 -2.88
N ALA A 144 -6.46 11.23 -3.52
CA ALA A 144 -6.20 9.83 -3.20
C ALA A 144 -5.67 9.67 -1.76
N THR A 145 -4.77 10.57 -1.34
CA THR A 145 -4.22 10.61 0.01
C THR A 145 -5.30 10.86 1.06
N GLU A 146 -6.21 11.81 0.81
CA GLU A 146 -7.34 12.09 1.69
C GLU A 146 -8.32 10.91 1.80
N VAL A 147 -8.54 10.16 0.72
CA VAL A 147 -9.35 8.93 0.75
C VAL A 147 -8.73 7.88 1.69
N ALA A 148 -7.42 7.64 1.58
CA ALA A 148 -6.73 6.71 2.46
C ALA A 148 -6.68 7.20 3.92
N LEU A 149 -6.48 8.51 4.13
CA LEU A 149 -6.50 9.12 5.46
C LEU A 149 -7.86 8.97 6.14
N ALA A 150 -8.95 9.22 5.41
CA ALA A 150 -10.31 9.02 5.90
C ALA A 150 -10.60 7.55 6.25
N LEU A 151 -10.14 6.60 5.41
CA LEU A 151 -10.26 5.17 5.67
C LEU A 151 -9.61 4.78 7.00
N LEU A 152 -8.33 5.14 7.20
CA LEU A 152 -7.60 4.74 8.40
C LEU A 152 -8.11 5.44 9.67
N THR A 153 -8.56 6.69 9.54
CA THR A 153 -9.19 7.42 10.64
C THR A 153 -10.47 6.72 11.10
N ALA A 154 -11.34 6.33 10.16
CA ALA A 154 -12.57 5.61 10.46
C ALA A 154 -12.30 4.22 11.05
N ALA A 155 -11.36 3.47 10.48
CA ALA A 155 -10.99 2.15 10.98
C ALA A 155 -10.53 2.21 12.45
N ARG A 156 -9.71 3.21 12.80
CA ARG A 156 -9.25 3.39 14.18
C ARG A 156 -10.33 3.81 15.16
N ALA A 157 -11.24 4.70 14.73
CA ALA A 157 -12.38 5.08 15.55
C ALA A 157 -13.26 3.86 15.88
N ALA A 158 -13.32 2.87 14.98
CA ALA A 158 -14.09 1.65 15.16
C ALA A 158 -13.42 0.63 16.11
N SER A 159 -12.09 0.55 16.16
CA SER A 159 -11.37 -0.46 16.97
C SER A 159 -11.49 -0.27 18.50
N GLY A 160 -11.98 0.88 18.97
CA GLY A 160 -12.29 1.14 20.38
C GLY A 160 -11.08 1.34 21.30
N ASP A 161 -9.96 0.64 21.07
CA ASP A 161 -8.67 0.83 21.73
C ASP A 161 -7.66 1.64 20.89
N GLY A 162 -8.10 2.10 19.71
CA GLY A 162 -7.26 2.82 18.73
C GLY A 162 -6.21 1.95 18.04
N SER A 163 -6.22 0.64 18.28
CA SER A 163 -5.45 -0.32 17.49
C SER A 163 -6.00 -0.38 16.06
N GLY A 164 -5.16 -0.67 15.10
CA GLY A 164 -5.56 -0.92 13.73
C GLY A 164 -4.76 -2.09 13.20
N PRO A 165 -4.96 -2.48 11.93
CA PRO A 165 -4.05 -3.43 11.28
C PRO A 165 -2.60 -2.92 11.25
N PHE A 166 -2.42 -1.62 11.43
CA PHE A 166 -1.13 -0.95 11.53
C PHE A 166 -0.78 -0.66 12.99
N GLY A 167 0.52 -0.66 13.30
CA GLY A 167 1.06 -0.43 14.65
C GLY A 167 0.60 0.89 15.30
N ARG A 168 1.14 1.18 16.49
CA ARG A 168 0.76 2.38 17.24
C ARG A 168 1.00 3.66 16.40
N PRO A 169 0.00 4.54 16.21
CA PRO A 169 0.19 5.78 15.47
C PRO A 169 1.31 6.65 16.04
N VAL A 170 2.03 7.30 15.14
CA VAL A 170 2.91 8.42 15.46
C VAL A 170 2.08 9.71 15.43
N PRO A 171 2.09 10.54 16.49
CA PRO A 171 1.36 11.81 16.50
C PRO A 171 1.89 12.75 15.42
N VAL A 172 0.99 13.24 14.56
CA VAL A 172 1.29 14.22 13.51
C VAL A 172 0.31 15.40 13.65
N PRO A 173 0.77 16.66 13.59
CA PRO A 173 -0.12 17.81 13.68
C PRO A 173 -1.17 17.82 12.56
N ASP A 174 -2.40 18.26 12.87
CA ASP A 174 -3.48 18.33 11.87
C ASP A 174 -3.19 19.31 10.73
N SER A 175 -2.27 20.27 10.94
CA SER A 175 -1.81 21.20 9.92
C SER A 175 -0.69 20.64 9.02
N ALA A 176 -0.21 19.42 9.27
CA ALA A 176 0.79 18.76 8.44
C ALA A 176 0.17 18.30 7.11
N PRO A 177 0.99 18.09 6.06
CA PRO A 177 0.53 17.50 4.80
C PRO A 177 -0.26 16.20 5.01
N ALA A 178 -1.28 15.96 4.17
CA ALA A 178 -2.14 14.78 4.29
C ALA A 178 -1.35 13.46 4.28
N LEU A 179 -0.28 13.38 3.48
CA LEU A 179 0.57 12.19 3.40
C LEU A 179 1.30 11.92 4.72
N ASP A 180 1.81 12.97 5.39
CA ASP A 180 2.48 12.84 6.68
C ASP A 180 1.50 12.32 7.75
N ARG A 181 0.27 12.84 7.75
CA ARG A 181 -0.80 12.37 8.65
C ARG A 181 -1.18 10.92 8.35
N LEU A 182 -1.30 10.55 7.08
CA LEU A 182 -1.59 9.19 6.64
C LEU A 182 -0.52 8.21 7.12
N VAL A 183 0.77 8.47 6.83
CA VAL A 183 1.84 7.55 7.25
C VAL A 183 1.99 7.53 8.78
N GLY A 184 1.76 8.66 9.46
CA GLY A 184 1.69 8.73 10.92
C GLY A 184 0.64 7.80 11.53
N LEU A 185 -0.55 7.73 10.91
CA LEU A 185 -1.56 6.74 11.31
C LEU A 185 -1.06 5.31 11.13
N THR A 186 -0.20 5.01 10.16
CA THR A 186 0.34 3.64 10.03
C THR A 186 1.46 3.30 11.03
N GLY A 187 1.83 4.24 11.91
CA GLY A 187 2.92 4.09 12.88
C GLY A 187 4.29 4.45 12.34
N ARG A 188 4.37 4.99 11.11
CA ARG A 188 5.61 5.50 10.52
C ARG A 188 5.89 6.92 11.02
N ASP A 189 7.15 7.26 11.21
CA ASP A 189 7.58 8.62 11.51
C ASP A 189 7.71 9.43 10.21
N PRO A 190 6.92 10.51 9.98
CA PRO A 190 7.09 11.36 8.81
C PRO A 190 8.46 12.04 8.74
N GLY A 191 9.17 12.16 9.87
CA GLY A 191 10.54 12.64 9.95
C GLY A 191 11.60 11.61 9.61
N TRP A 192 11.23 10.35 9.32
CA TRP A 192 12.19 9.27 9.10
C TRP A 192 13.18 9.58 7.98
N THR A 193 14.45 9.32 8.24
CA THR A 193 15.53 9.37 7.26
C THR A 193 16.35 8.07 7.33
N PRO A 194 16.91 7.59 6.22
CA PRO A 194 17.79 6.44 6.24
C PRO A 194 18.92 6.62 7.27
N PRO A 195 19.25 5.59 8.06
CA PRO A 195 20.40 5.65 8.96
C PRO A 195 21.68 5.86 8.15
N ARG A 196 22.57 6.70 8.69
CA ARG A 196 23.89 7.00 8.11
C ARG A 196 24.89 5.87 8.36
#